data_AF-A0A940S0P4-F1
#
_entry.id   AF-A0A940S0P4-F1
#
_cell.length_a   1.000
_cell.length_b   1.000
_cell.length_c   1.000
_cell.angle_alpha   90.00
_cell.angle_beta   90.00
_cell.angle_gamma   90.00
#
_symmetry.space_group_name_H-M   'P 1'
#
loop_
_entity.id
_entity.type
_entity.pdbx_description
1 polymer ?
#
loop_
_entity_poly.entity_id
_entity_poly.type
_entity_poly.pdbx_seq_one_letter_code
_entity_poly.pdbx_strand_id
1 'polypeptide(L)' 'MTPLETSLCAMRAILDNVEQDYGMPGGDGVSEIRRTGPDTWVVEMLQEERADIWTYTLSIEDGAARITDVKKATGR' A
#
# COMPACT_ATOMS: atom_id res chain seq x y z
N MET A 1 -13.65 -15.46 -1.23
CA MET A 1 -13.19 -14.38 -2.12
C MET A 1 -12.36 -14.97 -3.23
N THR A 2 -12.48 -14.45 -4.44
CA THR A 2 -11.57 -14.75 -5.55
C THR A 2 -10.24 -14.01 -5.38
N PRO A 3 -9.15 -14.45 -6.04
CA PRO A 3 -7.87 -13.74 -5.98
C PRO A 3 -7.96 -12.26 -6.40
N LEU A 4 -8.84 -11.92 -7.35
CA LEU A 4 -9.07 -10.54 -7.77
C LEU A 4 -9.77 -9.74 -6.67
N GLU A 5 -10.80 -10.30 -6.03
CA GLU A 5 -11.48 -9.66 -4.90
C GLU A 5 -10.51 -9.42 -3.73
N THR A 6 -9.63 -10.38 -3.45
CA THR A 6 -8.57 -10.24 -2.43
C THR A 6 -7.63 -9.08 -2.76
N SER A 7 -7.16 -8.99 -4.00
CA SER A 7 -6.31 -7.88 -4.45
C SER A 7 -7.03 -6.54 -4.36
N LEU A 8 -8.29 -6.46 -4.80
CA LEU A 8 -9.09 -5.22 -4.72
C LEU A 8 -9.30 -4.77 -3.27
N CYS A 9 -9.57 -5.71 -2.37
CA CYS A 9 -9.76 -5.43 -0.95
C CYS A 9 -8.47 -4.91 -0.31
N ALA A 10 -7.33 -5.57 -0.58
CA ALA A 10 -6.02 -5.12 -0.10
C ALA A 10 -5.66 -3.73 -0.62
N MET A 11 -5.80 -3.49 -1.94
CA MET A 11 -5.47 -2.21 -2.55
C MET A 11 -6.31 -1.06 -1.97
N ARG A 12 -7.59 -1.28 -1.69
CA ARG A 12 -8.45 -0.27 -1.04
C ARG A 12 -7.96 0.06 0.36
N ALA A 13 -7.76 -0.95 1.22
CA ALA A 13 -7.28 -0.72 2.58
C ALA A 13 -5.93 0.01 2.61
N ILE A 14 -5.04 -0.33 1.67
CA ILE A 14 -3.76 0.33 1.48
C ILE A 14 -3.98 1.81 1.09
N LEU A 15 -4.77 2.08 0.06
CA LEU A 15 -5.02 3.44 -0.43
C LEU A 15 -5.69 4.32 0.63
N ASP A 16 -6.66 3.77 1.37
CA ASP A 16 -7.32 4.46 2.48
C ASP A 16 -6.32 4.82 3.59
N ASN A 17 -5.36 3.94 3.89
CA ASN A 17 -4.31 4.26 4.86
C ASN A 17 -3.30 5.28 4.31
N VAL A 18 -2.90 5.19 3.04
CA VAL A 18 -2.05 6.20 2.39
C VAL A 18 -2.72 7.57 2.46
N GLU A 19 -4.00 7.69 2.12
CA GLU A 19 -4.75 8.95 2.18
C GLU A 19 -4.73 9.55 3.60
N GLN A 20 -4.85 8.72 4.64
CA GLN A 20 -4.87 9.16 6.03
C GLN A 20 -3.47 9.52 6.57
N ASP A 21 -2.44 8.73 6.23
CA ASP A 21 -1.15 8.78 6.91
C ASP A 21 -0.03 9.42 6.07
N TYR A 22 -0.21 9.57 4.75
CA TYR A 22 0.80 10.14 3.86
C TYR A 22 0.75 11.67 3.91
N GLY A 23 1.44 12.25 4.88
CA GLY A 23 1.48 13.70 5.13
C GLY A 23 2.21 14.55 4.08
N MET A 24 2.52 14.03 2.89
CA MET A 24 3.25 14.74 1.83
C MET A 24 2.42 14.85 0.54
N PRO A 25 1.59 15.89 0.41
CA PRO A 25 0.66 16.06 -0.71
C PRO A 25 1.30 16.60 -2.01
N GLY A 26 2.63 16.75 -2.06
CA GLY A 26 3.33 17.51 -3.12
C GLY A 26 3.91 16.70 -4.29
N GLY A 27 3.82 15.37 -4.27
CA GLY A 27 4.42 14.50 -5.31
C GLY A 27 3.44 14.02 -6.39
N ASP A 28 3.92 13.11 -7.24
CA ASP A 28 3.16 12.48 -8.33
C ASP A 28 2.15 11.42 -7.83
N GLY A 29 2.12 11.16 -6.52
CA GLY A 29 1.19 10.24 -5.88
C GLY A 29 1.64 8.78 -5.99
N VAL A 30 0.68 7.85 -5.91
CA VAL A 30 0.94 6.41 -5.98
C VAL A 30 1.27 6.01 -7.41
N SER A 31 2.50 5.52 -7.64
CA SER A 31 2.97 5.06 -8.94
C SER A 31 2.80 3.56 -9.13
N GLU A 32 2.96 2.78 -8.06
CA GLU A 32 2.87 1.32 -8.08
C GLU A 32 2.22 0.80 -6.80
N ILE A 33 1.34 -0.20 -6.94
CA ILE A 33 0.94 -1.10 -5.87
C ILE A 33 1.15 -2.51 -6.37
N ARG A 34 2.03 -3.26 -5.72
CA ARG A 34 2.36 -4.64 -6.10
C ARG A 34 2.36 -5.58 -4.92
N ARG A 35 1.92 -6.82 -5.16
CA ARG A 35 1.99 -7.91 -4.20
C ARG A 35 3.36 -8.59 -4.29
N THR A 36 4.06 -8.71 -3.16
CA THR A 36 5.39 -9.34 -3.07
C THR A 36 5.38 -10.64 -2.28
N GLY A 37 4.28 -10.95 -1.58
CA GLY A 37 4.06 -12.20 -0.87
C GLY A 37 2.58 -12.49 -0.68
N PRO A 38 2.20 -13.59 0.01
CA PRO A 38 0.81 -13.90 0.29
C PRO A 38 0.08 -12.72 0.96
N ASP A 39 0.71 -12.11 1.95
CA ASP A 39 0.08 -11.06 2.76
C ASP A 39 0.83 -9.73 2.68
N THR A 40 1.87 -9.68 1.85
CA THR A 40 2.78 -8.53 1.75
C THR A 40 2.58 -7.77 0.44
N TRP A 41 2.44 -6.47 0.58
CA TRP A 41 2.26 -5.52 -0.52
C TRP A 41 3.26 -4.39 -0.40
N VAL A 42 3.73 -3.89 -1.54
CA VAL A 42 4.58 -2.73 -1.62
C VAL A 42 3.84 -1.65 -2.39
N VAL A 43 3.84 -0.45 -1.84
CA VAL A 43 3.35 0.77 -2.47
C VAL A 43 4.53 1.68 -2.69
N GLU A 44 4.63 2.19 -3.90
CA GLU A 44 5.57 3.25 -4.25
C GLU A 44 4.81 4.55 -4.50
N MET A 45 5.26 5.61 -3.83
CA MET A 45 4.76 6.97 -4.01
C MET A 45 5.91 7.82 -4.53
N LEU A 46 5.74 8.34 -5.75
CA LEU A 46 6.76 9.17 -6.38
C LEU A 46 6.66 10.61 -5.87
N GLN A 47 7.84 11.16 -5.61
CA GLN A 47 8.10 12.56 -5.33
C GLN A 47 9.14 13.04 -6.33
N GLU A 48 9.23 14.35 -6.57
CA GLU A 48 10.04 14.94 -7.65
C GLU A 48 11.41 14.25 -7.85
N GLU A 49 12.20 14.10 -6.79
CA GLU A 49 13.54 13.53 -6.85
C GLU A 49 13.70 12.24 -6.04
N ARG A 50 12.60 11.62 -5.57
CA ARG A 50 12.69 10.44 -4.70
C ARG A 50 11.44 9.56 -4.73
N ALA A 51 11.55 8.32 -4.29
CA ALA A 51 10.42 7.41 -4.14
C ALA A 51 10.23 7.01 -2.67
N ASP A 52 9.05 7.26 -2.11
CA ASP A 52 8.69 6.69 -0.81
C ASP A 52 8.10 5.31 -1.01
N ILE A 53 8.67 4.31 -0.32
CA ILE A 53 8.30 2.91 -0.44
C ILE A 53 7.70 2.47 0.89
N TRP A 54 6.42 2.09 0.86
CA TRP A 54 5.73 1.55 2.03
C TRP A 54 5.44 0.07 1.80
N THR A 55 5.86 -0.76 2.75
CA THR A 55 5.61 -2.20 2.73
C THR A 55 4.53 -2.51 3.76
N TYR A 56 3.41 -3.03 3.29
CA TYR A 56 2.25 -3.40 4.07
C TYR A 56 2.22 -4.91 4.29
N THR A 57 1.84 -5.30 5.51
CA THR A 57 1.37 -6.65 5.79
C THR A 57 -0.11 -6.58 6.13
N LEU A 58 -0.93 -7.45 5.53
CA LEU A 58 -2.38 -7.45 5.72
C LEU A 58 -2.88 -8.83 6.17
N SER A 59 -3.88 -8.85 7.04
CA SER A 59 -4.75 -10.02 7.19
C SER A 59 -6.02 -9.79 6.37
N ILE A 60 -6.46 -10.81 5.61
CA ILE A 60 -7.67 -10.73 4.79
C ILE A 60 -8.61 -11.83 5.25
N GLU A 61 -9.68 -11.44 5.94
CA GLU A 61 -10.69 -12.32 6.51
C GLU A 61 -12.07 -11.77 6.15
N ASP A 62 -13.00 -12.66 5.75
CA ASP A 62 -14.40 -12.35 5.52
C ASP A 62 -14.70 -11.12 4.62
N GLY A 63 -13.88 -10.90 3.57
CA GLY A 63 -14.09 -9.77 2.67
C GLY A 63 -13.45 -8.46 3.11
N ALA A 64 -12.80 -8.43 4.27
CA ALA A 64 -12.15 -7.25 4.83
C ALA A 64 -10.62 -7.44 4.88
N ALA A 65 -9.89 -6.42 4.46
CA ALA A 65 -8.45 -6.34 4.61
C ALA A 65 -8.12 -5.48 5.84
N ARG A 66 -7.35 -6.03 6.76
CA ARG A 66 -6.83 -5.32 7.93
C ARG A 66 -5.33 -5.20 7.80
N ILE A 67 -4.82 -3.97 7.84
CA ILE A 67 -3.39 -3.72 7.93
C ILE A 67 -2.90 -4.17 9.30
N THR A 68 -1.88 -5.03 9.32
CA THR A 68 -1.27 -5.55 10.55
C THR A 68 0.10 -4.93 10.81
N ASP A 69 0.80 -4.49 9.76
CA ASP A 69 2.09 -3.80 9.85
C ASP A 69 2.30 -2.86 8.65
N VAL A 70 3.00 -1.75 8.87
CA VAL A 70 3.43 -0.81 7.82
C VAL A 70 4.87 -0.41 8.07
N LYS A 71 5.75 -0.78 7.14
CA LYS A 71 7.16 -0.34 7.13
C LYS A 71 7.35 0.74 6.10
N LYS A 72 7.85 1.90 6.53
CA LYS A 72 8.06 3.08 5.68
C LYS A 72 9.55 3.24 5.39
N ALA A 73 9.90 3.40 4.12
CA ALA A 73 11.24 3.70 3.66
C ALA A 73 11.19 4.82 2.62
N THR A 74 12.29 5.55 2.48
CA THR A 74 12.46 6.57 1.43
C THR A 74 13.66 6.17 0.59
N GLY A 75 13.42 5.83 -0.67
CA GLY A 75 14.44 5.59 -1.69
C GLY A 75 14.99 6.93 -2.18
N ARG A 76 16.31 7.03 -2.28
CA ARG A 76 17.04 8.24 -2.67
C ARG A 76 17.96 7.93 -3.85
#